data_AF-A0A1E7F7F9-F1
#
_entry.id   AF-A0A1E7F7F9-F1
#
_cell.length_a   1.000
_cell.length_b   1.000
_cell.length_c   1.000
_cell.angle_alpha   90.00
_cell.angle_beta   90.00
_cell.angle_gamma   90.00
#
_symmetry.space_group_name_H-M   'P 1'
#
loop_
_entity.id
_entity.type
_entity.pdbx_description
1 polymer ?
#
loop_
_entity_poly.entity_id
_entity_poly.type
_entity_poly.pdbx_seq_one_letter_code
_entity_poly.pdbx_strand_id
1 'polypeptide(L)'
;MIPKIVGKSTRVVETEGFSIDEFAGNVGSNDDTMSLAVVKVSKPYSEPWLTLHYDEWIAVIRGQMDCMVFDEKTQKEVKALSAVAGDTIYIERGQRFKPVFPVADTEYIPVCIPAFKPERCIREDEGLDDKEEEERVKNQLQELHEKTDNTAAETTTTTANTTGDDCFLYHICEKSLWEAAIDSDVAYFPPTFTEDGFVHACSVPNQLIKIANHYYTSSKGDWVCLKLPTAETLKNKCGIVTIFEEPKSVGSTDPLFILSYDVNTLFIFWYPLVIEVATLI
;
A
#
# COMPACT_ATOMS: atom_id res chain seq x y z
N MET A 1 -3.29 -3.03 -29.29
CA MET A 1 -4.05 -2.50 -28.14
C MET A 1 -5.23 -1.71 -28.66
N ILE A 2 -6.40 -1.85 -28.05
CA ILE A 2 -7.63 -1.12 -28.41
C ILE A 2 -8.13 -0.41 -27.14
N PRO A 3 -8.58 0.86 -27.20
CA PRO A 3 -9.17 1.55 -26.06
C PRO A 3 -10.38 0.80 -25.49
N LYS A 4 -10.57 0.84 -24.16
CA LYS A 4 -11.70 0.21 -23.46
C LYS A 4 -12.35 1.18 -22.47
N ILE A 5 -13.67 1.04 -22.29
CA ILE A 5 -14.40 1.68 -21.18
C ILE A 5 -14.13 0.82 -19.93
N VAL A 6 -13.76 1.46 -18.82
CA VAL A 6 -13.36 0.78 -17.57
C VAL A 6 -14.45 0.74 -16.51
N GLY A 7 -15.53 1.50 -16.68
CA GLY A 7 -16.64 1.56 -15.73
C GLY A 7 -17.54 2.77 -15.94
N LYS A 8 -18.49 2.95 -15.02
CA LYS A 8 -19.24 4.19 -14.81
C LYS A 8 -18.81 4.78 -13.47
N SER A 9 -19.07 6.06 -13.26
CA SER A 9 -18.84 6.69 -11.97
C SER A 9 -19.70 6.08 -10.87
N THR A 10 -19.12 5.89 -9.68
CA THR A 10 -19.79 5.40 -8.47
C THR A 10 -19.73 6.48 -7.38
N ARG A 11 -20.89 6.83 -6.80
CA ARG A 11 -20.97 7.73 -5.65
C ARG A 11 -20.42 7.01 -4.41
N VAL A 12 -19.26 7.44 -3.91
CA VAL A 12 -18.61 6.81 -2.74
C VAL A 12 -18.80 7.61 -1.45
N VAL A 13 -19.01 8.92 -1.57
CA VAL A 13 -19.37 9.81 -0.45
C VAL A 13 -20.51 10.72 -0.87
N GLU A 14 -21.52 10.87 -0.02
CA GLU A 14 -22.58 11.86 -0.15
C GLU A 14 -22.93 12.44 1.22
N THR A 15 -22.77 13.76 1.36
CA THR A 15 -23.26 14.55 2.48
C THR A 15 -23.97 15.80 1.97
N GLU A 16 -24.52 16.63 2.85
CA GLU A 16 -25.09 17.92 2.45
C GLU A 16 -24.03 18.88 1.87
N GLY A 17 -22.80 18.80 2.38
CA GLY A 17 -21.69 19.71 2.07
C GLY A 17 -20.72 19.22 1.00
N PHE A 18 -20.71 17.92 0.72
CA PHE A 18 -19.57 17.25 0.11
C PHE A 18 -20.00 15.96 -0.61
N SER A 19 -19.52 15.75 -1.83
CA SER A 19 -19.79 14.52 -2.57
C SER A 19 -18.56 14.07 -3.35
N ILE A 20 -18.36 12.75 -3.45
CA ILE A 20 -17.29 12.14 -4.26
C ILE A 20 -17.91 11.10 -5.20
N ASP A 21 -17.70 11.32 -6.51
CA ASP A 21 -18.00 10.36 -7.57
C ASP A 21 -16.68 9.76 -8.10
N GLU A 22 -16.40 8.50 -7.79
CA GLU A 22 -15.21 7.77 -8.29
C GLU A 22 -15.46 7.23 -9.70
N PHE A 23 -14.65 7.63 -10.69
CA PHE A 23 -14.72 7.17 -12.08
C PHE A 23 -13.82 5.96 -12.36
N ALA A 24 -12.68 5.88 -11.68
CA ALA A 24 -11.78 4.74 -11.68
C ALA A 24 -11.10 4.65 -10.31
N GLY A 25 -10.83 3.44 -9.84
CA GLY A 25 -10.25 3.18 -8.54
C GLY A 25 -10.74 1.87 -7.95
N ASN A 26 -10.58 1.73 -6.63
CA ASN A 26 -10.89 0.50 -5.93
C ASN A 26 -12.39 0.17 -5.96
N VAL A 27 -13.31 1.15 -5.94
CA VAL A 27 -14.75 0.87 -5.84
C VAL A 27 -15.43 0.80 -7.21
N GLY A 28 -15.19 1.78 -8.09
CA GLY A 28 -15.87 1.97 -9.36
C GLY A 28 -15.33 1.07 -10.49
N SER A 29 -14.04 0.76 -10.48
CA SER A 29 -13.41 -0.09 -11.51
C SER A 29 -12.67 -1.31 -10.97
N ASN A 30 -12.64 -1.52 -9.65
CA ASN A 30 -11.88 -2.59 -9.00
C ASN A 30 -10.41 -2.64 -9.47
N ASP A 31 -9.76 -1.47 -9.49
CA ASP A 31 -8.37 -1.30 -9.94
C ASP A 31 -7.62 -0.40 -8.95
N ASP A 32 -6.56 -0.96 -8.33
CA ASP A 32 -5.75 -0.25 -7.33
C ASP A 32 -4.63 0.60 -7.96
N THR A 33 -4.51 0.62 -9.30
CA THR A 33 -3.42 1.33 -9.99
C THR A 33 -3.51 2.84 -9.81
N MET A 34 -4.72 3.40 -9.90
CA MET A 34 -4.96 4.84 -9.86
C MET A 34 -6.42 5.09 -9.50
N SER A 35 -6.68 6.11 -8.66
CA SER A 35 -8.02 6.65 -8.48
C SER A 35 -8.19 7.92 -9.29
N LEU A 36 -9.36 8.06 -9.89
CA LEU A 36 -9.84 9.26 -10.58
C LEU A 36 -11.24 9.53 -10.07
N ALA A 37 -11.44 10.67 -9.42
CA ALA A 37 -12.75 11.06 -8.91
C ALA A 37 -13.11 12.49 -9.30
N VAL A 38 -14.39 12.82 -9.16
CA VAL A 38 -14.89 14.20 -9.14
C VAL A 38 -15.39 14.48 -7.75
N VAL A 39 -14.86 15.53 -7.13
CA VAL A 39 -15.25 15.98 -5.80
C VAL A 39 -15.95 17.32 -5.91
N LYS A 40 -17.07 17.45 -5.20
CA LYS A 40 -17.84 18.70 -5.12
C LYS A 40 -18.03 19.08 -3.68
N VAL A 41 -17.73 20.34 -3.39
CA VAL A 41 -17.87 20.95 -2.07
C VAL A 41 -18.87 22.10 -2.20
N SER A 42 -20.06 21.93 -1.61
CA SER A 42 -21.20 22.84 -1.81
C SER A 42 -21.18 24.07 -0.89
N LYS A 43 -20.45 24.00 0.22
CA LYS A 43 -20.28 25.10 1.21
C LYS A 43 -18.82 25.25 1.63
N PRO A 44 -18.37 26.41 2.14
CA PRO A 44 -17.03 26.54 2.67
C PRO A 44 -16.76 25.45 3.72
N TYR A 45 -15.62 24.79 3.60
CA TYR A 45 -15.29 23.59 4.36
C TYR A 45 -13.78 23.50 4.56
N SER A 46 -13.35 22.82 5.62
CA SER A 46 -11.96 22.42 5.79
C SER A 46 -11.96 20.95 6.12
N GLU A 47 -11.15 20.18 5.42
CA GLU A 47 -10.80 18.85 5.89
C GLU A 47 -9.95 18.99 7.17
N PRO A 48 -9.82 17.92 7.98
CA PRO A 48 -8.76 17.81 8.98
C PRO A 48 -7.37 17.80 8.32
N TRP A 49 -6.32 17.73 9.14
CA TRP A 49 -5.00 17.41 8.61
C TRP A 49 -4.98 16.01 8.04
N LEU A 50 -4.40 15.92 6.83
CA LEU A 50 -4.26 14.71 6.07
C LEU A 50 -2.78 14.38 5.92
N THR A 51 -2.44 13.11 6.05
CA THR A 51 -1.17 12.55 5.56
C THR A 51 -1.49 11.42 4.59
N LEU A 52 -1.08 11.59 3.33
CA LEU A 52 -1.40 10.67 2.25
C LEU A 52 -0.28 9.65 2.08
N HIS A 53 -0.61 8.36 2.07
CA HIS A 53 0.33 7.29 1.73
C HIS A 53 0.28 6.95 0.23
N TYR A 54 0.02 7.96 -0.59
CA TYR A 54 0.02 7.94 -2.05
C TYR A 54 0.36 9.34 -2.55
N ASP A 55 0.80 9.42 -3.80
CA ASP A 55 0.96 10.70 -4.49
C ASP A 55 -0.38 11.15 -5.03
N GLU A 56 -0.67 12.45 -4.94
CA GLU A 56 -1.95 13.00 -5.39
C GLU A 56 -1.77 14.27 -6.23
N TRP A 57 -2.45 14.30 -7.39
CA TRP A 57 -2.65 15.50 -8.18
C TRP A 57 -4.09 15.98 -8.01
N ILE A 58 -4.26 17.25 -7.69
CA ILE A 58 -5.58 17.86 -7.50
C ILE A 58 -5.75 18.96 -8.53
N ALA A 59 -6.55 18.70 -9.57
CA ALA A 59 -6.93 19.71 -10.55
C ALA A 59 -8.18 20.45 -10.08
N VAL A 60 -8.06 21.75 -9.80
CA VAL A 60 -9.21 22.58 -9.41
C VAL A 60 -9.96 22.98 -10.68
N ILE A 61 -11.22 22.59 -10.80
CA ILE A 61 -12.05 22.83 -11.99
C ILE A 61 -12.91 24.09 -11.81
N ARG A 62 -13.41 24.30 -10.59
CA ARG A 62 -14.21 25.46 -10.19
C ARG A 62 -13.92 25.80 -8.74
N GLY A 63 -13.99 27.08 -8.38
CA GLY A 63 -13.81 27.52 -6.99
C GLY A 63 -12.34 27.70 -6.63
N GLN A 64 -12.01 27.40 -5.37
CA GLN A 64 -10.68 27.62 -4.80
C GLN A 64 -10.37 26.56 -3.73
N MET A 65 -9.11 26.10 -3.71
CA MET A 65 -8.55 25.28 -2.65
C MET A 65 -7.29 25.96 -2.08
N ASP A 66 -7.29 26.18 -0.78
CA ASP A 66 -6.11 26.63 -0.02
C ASP A 66 -5.44 25.40 0.61
N CYS A 67 -4.12 25.27 0.46
CA CYS A 67 -3.35 24.21 1.13
C CYS A 67 -2.59 24.80 2.30
N MET A 68 -2.94 24.35 3.51
CA MET A 68 -2.27 24.73 4.73
C MET A 68 -1.17 23.71 5.06
N VAL A 69 -0.04 24.21 5.58
CA VAL A 69 1.09 23.40 6.05
C VAL A 69 1.51 23.88 7.43
N PHE A 70 2.22 23.03 8.17
CA PHE A 70 2.82 23.42 9.44
C PHE A 70 4.24 23.91 9.22
N ASP A 71 4.52 25.17 9.57
CA ASP A 71 5.86 25.74 9.51
C ASP A 71 6.62 25.38 10.79
N GLU A 72 7.59 24.49 10.69
CA GLU A 72 8.39 24.02 11.84
C GLU A 72 9.22 25.12 12.50
N LYS A 73 9.60 26.19 11.79
CA LYS A 73 10.42 27.26 12.37
C LYS A 73 9.57 28.19 13.23
N THR A 74 8.36 28.49 12.76
CA THR A 74 7.44 29.40 13.44
C THR A 74 6.47 28.69 14.37
N GLN A 75 6.39 27.36 14.27
CA GLN A 75 5.45 26.50 15.02
C GLN A 75 4.00 26.93 14.80
N LYS A 76 3.67 27.28 13.56
CA LYS A 76 2.34 27.79 13.17
C LYS A 76 1.85 27.14 11.90
N GLU A 77 0.54 27.00 11.82
CA GLU A 77 -0.14 26.76 10.56
C GLU A 77 0.01 27.99 9.66
N VAL A 78 0.44 27.75 8.42
CA VAL A 78 0.58 28.77 7.38
C VAL A 78 -0.05 28.27 6.09
N LYS A 79 -0.58 29.19 5.29
CA LYS A 79 -1.04 28.86 3.95
C LYS A 79 0.16 28.74 3.01
N ALA A 80 0.39 27.55 2.47
CA ALA A 80 1.42 27.33 1.48
C ALA A 80 1.03 27.92 0.12
N LEU A 81 -0.21 27.70 -0.31
CA LEU A 81 -0.72 28.16 -1.59
C LEU A 81 -2.25 28.29 -1.61
N SER A 82 -2.75 28.97 -2.63
CA SER A 82 -4.16 29.03 -3.03
C SER A 82 -4.25 28.67 -4.50
N ALA A 83 -4.92 27.57 -4.83
CA ALA A 83 -5.19 27.13 -6.19
C ALA A 83 -6.62 27.50 -6.58
N VAL A 84 -6.80 28.00 -7.80
CA VAL A 84 -8.11 28.34 -8.37
C VAL A 84 -8.38 27.50 -9.61
N ALA A 85 -9.56 27.68 -10.22
CA ALA A 85 -9.94 26.98 -11.45
C ALA A 85 -8.84 27.06 -12.53
N GLY A 86 -8.37 25.89 -12.98
CA GLY A 86 -7.30 25.71 -13.96
C GLY A 86 -5.93 25.38 -13.36
N ASP A 87 -5.75 25.55 -12.04
CA ASP A 87 -4.53 25.15 -11.35
C ASP A 87 -4.57 23.66 -10.98
N THR A 88 -3.37 23.05 -10.92
CA THR A 88 -3.19 21.69 -10.41
C THR A 88 -2.19 21.71 -9.26
N ILE A 89 -2.58 21.14 -8.13
CA ILE A 89 -1.71 20.95 -6.96
C ILE A 89 -1.11 19.54 -7.04
N TYR A 90 0.14 19.39 -6.59
CA TYR A 90 0.75 18.09 -6.33
C TYR A 90 1.02 17.96 -4.83
N ILE A 91 0.57 16.85 -4.25
CA ILE A 91 0.85 16.46 -2.87
C ILE A 91 1.71 15.20 -2.94
N GLU A 92 2.92 15.28 -2.39
CA GLU A 92 3.84 14.16 -2.34
C GLU A 92 3.40 13.16 -1.26
N ARG A 93 3.59 11.87 -1.51
CA ARG A 93 3.40 10.82 -0.50
C ARG A 93 4.15 11.17 0.80
N GLY A 94 3.45 11.00 1.92
CA GLY A 94 3.96 11.31 3.26
C GLY A 94 3.88 12.79 3.62
N GLN A 95 3.49 13.67 2.69
CA GLN A 95 3.31 15.08 2.98
C GLN A 95 2.04 15.28 3.81
N ARG A 96 2.23 15.92 4.97
CA ARG A 96 1.12 16.38 5.83
C ARG A 96 0.63 17.74 5.36
N PHE A 97 -0.66 17.88 5.10
CA PHE A 97 -1.28 19.13 4.68
C PHE A 97 -2.74 19.20 5.14
N LYS A 98 -3.35 20.38 5.09
CA LYS A 98 -4.78 20.55 5.36
C LYS A 98 -5.42 21.31 4.19
N PRO A 99 -6.29 20.66 3.39
CA PRO A 99 -7.02 21.35 2.34
C PRO A 99 -8.20 22.12 2.94
N VAL A 100 -8.30 23.39 2.54
CA VAL A 100 -9.34 24.32 2.94
C VAL A 100 -10.05 24.81 1.69
N PHE A 101 -11.37 24.79 1.71
CA PHE A 101 -12.26 25.26 0.66
C PHE A 101 -12.91 26.57 1.13
N PRO A 102 -12.28 27.74 0.89
CA PRO A 102 -12.77 29.01 1.42
C PRO A 102 -14.07 29.50 0.77
N VAL A 103 -14.46 28.92 -0.37
CA VAL A 103 -15.65 29.30 -1.14
C VAL A 103 -16.53 28.08 -1.43
N ALA A 104 -17.85 28.33 -1.45
CA ALA A 104 -18.85 27.36 -1.88
C ALA A 104 -18.69 26.96 -3.36
N ASP A 105 -19.34 25.87 -3.74
CA ASP A 105 -19.35 25.32 -5.08
C ASP A 105 -17.95 25.07 -5.68
N THR A 106 -17.02 24.59 -4.86
CA THR A 106 -15.69 24.17 -5.33
C THR A 106 -15.78 22.76 -5.92
N GLU A 107 -15.23 22.57 -7.12
CA GLU A 107 -15.18 21.28 -7.81
C GLU A 107 -13.73 21.00 -8.22
N TYR A 108 -13.26 19.81 -7.89
CA TYR A 108 -11.90 19.39 -8.21
C TYR A 108 -11.83 17.91 -8.56
N ILE A 109 -10.75 17.56 -9.25
CA ILE A 109 -10.44 16.19 -9.68
C ILE A 109 -9.16 15.76 -8.99
N PRO A 110 -9.24 14.92 -7.95
CA PRO A 110 -8.08 14.23 -7.42
C PRO A 110 -7.73 13.03 -8.31
N VAL A 111 -6.42 12.84 -8.52
CA VAL A 111 -5.83 11.66 -9.13
C VAL A 111 -4.77 11.12 -8.17
N CYS A 112 -4.98 9.92 -7.64
CA CYS A 112 -4.09 9.32 -6.65
C CYS A 112 -3.35 8.12 -7.24
N ILE A 113 -2.07 7.95 -6.87
CA ILE A 113 -1.25 6.78 -7.27
C ILE A 113 -0.51 6.23 -6.03
N PRO A 114 -0.79 4.98 -5.60
CA PRO A 114 -1.86 4.08 -6.07
C PRO A 114 -3.27 4.64 -5.77
N ALA A 115 -4.31 3.92 -6.18
CA ALA A 115 -5.68 4.33 -5.94
C ALA A 115 -5.98 4.56 -4.44
N PHE A 116 -6.91 5.48 -4.19
CA PHE A 116 -7.39 5.77 -2.85
C PHE A 116 -7.85 4.51 -2.11
N LYS A 117 -7.43 4.40 -0.85
CA LYS A 117 -8.03 3.53 0.17
C LYS A 117 -8.08 4.30 1.49
N PRO A 118 -9.10 4.10 2.35
CA PRO A 118 -9.20 4.79 3.64
C PRO A 118 -7.95 4.63 4.51
N GLU A 119 -7.33 3.45 4.51
CA GLU A 119 -6.15 3.13 5.33
C GLU A 119 -4.90 3.87 4.85
N ARG A 120 -4.89 4.37 3.61
CA ARG A 120 -3.80 5.16 3.03
C ARG A 120 -3.99 6.67 3.21
N CYS A 121 -5.11 7.11 3.79
CA CYS A 121 -5.42 8.51 4.01
C CYS A 121 -5.56 8.77 5.51
N ILE A 122 -4.45 9.11 6.16
CA ILE A 122 -4.44 9.34 7.61
C ILE A 122 -5.10 10.70 7.88
N ARG A 123 -6.19 10.69 8.65
CA ARG A 123 -6.95 11.87 9.05
C ARG A 123 -6.70 12.13 10.53
N GLU A 124 -6.26 13.33 10.88
CA GLU A 124 -6.08 13.73 12.28
C GLU A 124 -7.35 14.36 12.83
N ASP A 125 -7.87 13.79 13.91
CA ASP A 125 -9.13 14.19 14.51
C ASP A 125 -9.00 15.55 15.23
N GLU A 126 -9.29 16.64 14.51
CA GLU A 126 -9.33 18.00 15.07
C GLU A 126 -10.75 18.37 15.49
N GLY A 127 -11.36 17.61 16.41
CA GLY A 127 -12.53 18.08 17.17
C GLY A 127 -13.63 18.74 16.34
N LEU A 128 -13.94 18.17 15.17
CA LEU A 128 -14.85 18.74 14.19
C LEU A 128 -16.27 18.86 14.76
N ASP A 129 -17.00 19.89 14.32
CA ASP A 129 -18.32 20.26 14.84
C ASP A 129 -19.39 19.15 14.64
N ASP A 130 -19.16 18.21 13.71
CA ASP A 130 -20.08 17.11 13.39
C ASP A 130 -19.37 15.74 13.27
N LYS A 131 -18.88 15.25 14.41
CA LYS A 131 -18.20 13.94 14.51
C LYS A 131 -19.04 12.76 14.04
N GLU A 132 -20.36 12.86 14.12
CA GLU A 132 -21.26 11.77 13.72
C GLU A 132 -21.31 11.60 12.20
N GLU A 133 -21.34 12.71 11.45
CA GLU A 133 -21.28 12.66 9.98
C GLU A 133 -19.94 12.11 9.48
N GLU A 134 -18.82 12.50 10.09
CA GLU A 134 -17.50 12.03 9.69
C GLU A 134 -17.30 10.53 9.95
N GLU A 135 -17.68 10.05 11.13
CA GLU A 135 -17.62 8.62 11.43
C GLU A 135 -18.56 7.82 10.51
N ARG A 136 -19.71 8.37 10.14
CA ARG A 136 -20.60 7.73 9.14
C ARG A 136 -19.92 7.60 7.78
N VAL A 137 -19.29 8.68 7.29
CA VAL A 137 -18.59 8.67 5.99
C VAL A 137 -17.41 7.70 6.01
N LYS A 138 -16.61 7.72 7.08
CA LYS A 138 -15.47 6.82 7.26
C LYS A 138 -15.89 5.35 7.26
N ASN A 139 -16.91 4.99 8.04
CA ASN A 139 -17.43 3.62 8.09
C ASN A 139 -18.02 3.19 6.74
N GLN A 140 -18.78 4.08 6.06
CA GLN A 140 -19.31 3.79 4.73
C GLN A 140 -18.19 3.54 3.71
N LEU A 141 -17.14 4.37 3.71
CA LEU A 141 -15.99 4.17 2.83
C LEU A 141 -15.30 2.84 3.14
N GLN A 142 -15.01 2.55 4.41
CA GLN A 142 -14.41 1.29 4.81
C GLN A 142 -15.24 0.09 4.32
N GLU A 143 -16.55 0.10 4.51
CA GLU A 143 -17.44 -0.96 4.01
C GLU A 143 -17.40 -1.10 2.47
N LEU A 144 -17.34 0.01 1.72
CA LEU A 144 -17.26 -0.03 0.25
C LEU A 144 -15.95 -0.66 -0.22
N HIS A 145 -14.85 -0.35 0.45
CA HIS A 145 -13.55 -0.92 0.15
C HIS A 145 -13.47 -2.40 0.55
N GLU A 146 -14.00 -2.79 1.72
CA GLU A 146 -14.08 -4.19 2.16
C GLU A 146 -14.99 -5.05 1.27
N LYS A 147 -16.14 -4.53 0.81
CA LYS A 147 -17.03 -5.23 -0.14
C LYS A 147 -16.33 -5.49 -1.46
N THR A 148 -15.48 -4.57 -1.91
CA THR A 148 -14.73 -4.76 -3.16
C THR A 148 -13.64 -5.82 -2.99
N ASP A 149 -12.89 -5.76 -1.88
CA ASP A 149 -11.90 -6.78 -1.54
C ASP A 149 -12.56 -8.18 -1.42
N ASN A 150 -13.80 -8.27 -0.92
CA ASN A 150 -14.58 -9.52 -0.84
C ASN A 150 -15.23 -9.95 -2.17
N THR A 151 -15.65 -9.03 -3.03
CA THR A 151 -16.24 -9.35 -4.35
C THR A 151 -15.15 -9.79 -5.34
N ALA A 152 -13.94 -9.27 -5.20
CA ALA A 152 -12.75 -9.81 -5.88
C ALA A 152 -12.39 -11.23 -5.39
N ALA A 153 -12.86 -11.66 -4.21
CA ALA A 153 -12.56 -12.97 -3.65
C ALA A 153 -13.46 -14.12 -4.16
N GLU A 154 -14.62 -13.85 -4.80
CA GLU A 154 -15.45 -14.90 -5.43
C GLU A 154 -14.99 -15.30 -6.84
N THR A 155 -13.98 -14.62 -7.39
CA THR A 155 -13.20 -15.13 -8.52
C THR A 155 -11.73 -14.87 -8.23
N THR A 156 -11.05 -15.95 -7.83
CA THR A 156 -9.61 -16.06 -7.49
C THR A 156 -9.25 -15.84 -6.01
N THR A 157 -9.35 -16.94 -5.27
CA THR A 157 -8.46 -17.36 -4.16
C THR A 157 -7.64 -16.29 -3.43
N THR A 158 -8.17 -15.89 -2.27
CA THR A 158 -7.51 -15.61 -0.99
C THR A 158 -6.19 -14.83 -1.01
N THR A 159 -6.21 -13.56 -0.62
CA THR A 159 -5.05 -12.91 0.01
C THR A 159 -5.52 -11.91 1.07
N ALA A 160 -5.47 -12.34 2.34
CA ALA A 160 -5.67 -11.48 3.49
C ALA A 160 -4.39 -10.65 3.71
N ASN A 161 -4.52 -9.33 3.74
CA ASN A 161 -3.47 -8.42 4.20
C ASN A 161 -3.54 -8.33 5.73
N THR A 162 -2.83 -9.23 6.42
CA THR A 162 -2.53 -9.09 7.85
C THR A 162 -1.17 -8.43 7.97
N THR A 163 -1.08 -7.19 8.45
CA THR A 163 0.19 -6.60 8.89
C THR A 163 0.52 -7.06 10.30
N GLY A 164 1.80 -7.29 10.60
CA GLY A 164 2.30 -7.34 11.98
C GLY A 164 2.90 -8.68 12.39
N ASP A 165 2.07 -9.64 12.80
CA ASP A 165 2.57 -10.89 13.42
C ASP A 165 1.91 -12.17 12.88
N ASP A 166 0.77 -12.05 12.18
CA ASP A 166 -0.09 -13.16 11.74
C ASP A 166 -0.10 -13.41 10.21
N CYS A 167 0.82 -12.80 9.46
CA CYS A 167 0.92 -13.01 8.01
C CYS A 167 1.77 -14.23 7.67
N PHE A 168 1.36 -15.02 6.68
CA PHE A 168 2.25 -16.02 6.07
C PHE A 168 3.38 -15.34 5.31
N LEU A 169 4.56 -15.95 5.36
CA LEU A 169 5.74 -15.45 4.69
C LEU A 169 6.05 -16.32 3.48
N TYR A 170 6.68 -15.74 2.46
CA TYR A 170 6.97 -16.45 1.24
C TYR A 170 8.42 -16.23 0.82
N HIS A 171 9.11 -17.31 0.48
CA HIS A 171 10.49 -17.32 0.00
C HIS A 171 10.54 -18.05 -1.34
N ILE A 172 11.32 -17.54 -2.29
CA ILE A 172 11.54 -18.18 -3.59
C ILE A 172 12.96 -18.71 -3.70
N CYS A 173 13.10 -19.92 -4.23
CA CYS A 173 14.40 -20.55 -4.42
C CYS A 173 14.44 -21.46 -5.65
N GLU A 174 15.63 -21.77 -6.13
CA GLU A 174 15.84 -22.77 -7.17
C GLU A 174 15.39 -24.14 -6.66
N LYS A 175 14.54 -24.81 -7.45
CA LYS A 175 13.97 -26.11 -7.10
C LYS A 175 15.05 -27.15 -6.82
N SER A 176 16.11 -27.15 -7.62
CA SER A 176 17.24 -28.07 -7.48
C SER A 176 17.97 -27.92 -6.14
N LEU A 177 18.16 -26.69 -5.66
CA LEU A 177 18.82 -26.43 -4.37
C LEU A 177 17.94 -26.83 -3.20
N TRP A 178 16.63 -26.59 -3.31
CA TRP A 178 15.67 -26.99 -2.30
C TRP A 178 15.55 -28.51 -2.19
N GLU A 179 15.38 -29.21 -3.31
CA GLU A 179 15.28 -30.67 -3.36
C GLU A 179 16.58 -31.32 -2.86
N ALA A 180 17.75 -30.80 -3.25
CA ALA A 180 19.04 -31.31 -2.76
C ALA A 180 19.20 -31.16 -1.24
N ALA A 181 18.68 -30.07 -0.65
CA ALA A 181 18.70 -29.87 0.80
C ALA A 181 17.79 -30.88 1.52
N ILE A 182 16.59 -31.11 0.99
CA ILE A 182 15.65 -32.13 1.50
C ILE A 182 16.29 -33.53 1.41
N ASP A 183 16.81 -33.90 0.24
CA ASP A 183 17.37 -35.23 -0.01
C ASP A 183 18.59 -35.52 0.85
N SER A 184 19.33 -34.48 1.23
CA SER A 184 20.52 -34.58 2.07
C SER A 184 20.24 -34.42 3.57
N ASP A 185 18.98 -34.18 3.95
CA ASP A 185 18.55 -33.87 5.33
C ASP A 185 19.37 -32.72 5.96
N VAL A 186 19.60 -31.67 5.19
CA VAL A 186 20.32 -30.47 5.64
C VAL A 186 19.44 -29.23 5.54
N ALA A 187 19.75 -28.23 6.37
CA ALA A 187 19.10 -26.93 6.28
C ALA A 187 19.40 -26.28 4.92
N TYR A 188 18.34 -25.80 4.26
CA TYR A 188 18.46 -25.01 3.05
C TYR A 188 19.00 -23.61 3.39
N PHE A 189 19.97 -23.16 2.59
CA PHE A 189 20.46 -21.78 2.60
C PHE A 189 20.47 -21.23 1.18
N PRO A 190 19.94 -20.02 0.92
CA PRO A 190 20.05 -19.41 -0.39
C PRO A 190 21.52 -19.11 -0.72
N PRO A 191 21.92 -19.06 -2.01
CA PRO A 191 23.29 -18.77 -2.40
C PRO A 191 23.84 -17.44 -1.84
N THR A 192 22.97 -16.47 -1.58
CA THR A 192 23.35 -15.16 -1.00
C THR A 192 23.51 -15.19 0.52
N PHE A 193 23.14 -16.28 1.21
CA PHE A 193 23.14 -16.33 2.68
C PHE A 193 24.51 -16.06 3.30
N THR A 194 25.60 -16.51 2.66
CA THR A 194 26.96 -16.27 3.17
C THR A 194 27.35 -14.79 3.13
N GLU A 195 26.80 -14.03 2.17
CA GLU A 195 27.02 -12.59 2.02
C GLU A 195 26.05 -11.78 2.89
N ASP A 196 24.76 -12.12 2.84
CA ASP A 196 23.68 -11.38 3.48
C ASP A 196 23.60 -11.69 4.99
N GLY A 197 23.87 -12.93 5.40
CA GLY A 197 23.71 -13.41 6.78
C GLY A 197 22.26 -13.71 7.18
N PHE A 198 21.31 -13.62 6.25
CA PHE A 198 19.88 -13.86 6.46
C PHE A 198 19.20 -14.38 5.18
N VAL A 199 17.97 -14.87 5.33
CA VAL A 199 17.12 -15.27 4.19
C VAL A 199 16.08 -14.17 3.92
N HIS A 200 15.96 -13.77 2.66
CA HIS A 200 14.93 -12.82 2.22
C HIS A 200 13.58 -13.51 2.07
N ALA A 201 12.53 -12.91 2.62
CA ALA A 201 11.14 -13.33 2.42
C ALA A 201 10.23 -12.13 2.19
N CYS A 202 9.06 -12.38 1.61
CA CYS A 202 8.05 -11.37 1.36
C CYS A 202 6.70 -11.83 1.94
N SER A 203 5.97 -10.93 2.59
CA SER A 203 4.59 -11.16 3.02
C SER A 203 3.57 -10.94 1.89
N VAL A 204 4.01 -10.39 0.74
CA VAL A 204 3.16 -10.05 -0.41
C VAL A 204 3.48 -10.98 -1.59
N PRO A 205 2.78 -12.12 -1.75
CA PRO A 205 3.13 -13.14 -2.74
C PRO A 205 3.10 -12.63 -4.18
N ASN A 206 2.23 -11.67 -4.49
CA ASN A 206 2.11 -11.08 -5.83
C ASN A 206 3.35 -10.28 -6.26
N GLN A 207 4.21 -9.87 -5.33
CA GLN A 207 5.46 -9.17 -5.64
C GLN A 207 6.64 -10.12 -5.91
N LEU A 208 6.57 -11.37 -5.44
CA LEU A 208 7.66 -12.34 -5.56
C LEU A 208 8.08 -12.58 -7.01
N ILE A 209 7.12 -12.73 -7.93
CA ILE A 209 7.41 -12.97 -9.35
C ILE A 209 8.14 -11.76 -9.96
N LYS A 210 7.77 -10.54 -9.56
CA LYS A 210 8.43 -9.32 -10.06
C LYS A 210 9.88 -9.23 -9.57
N ILE A 211 10.09 -9.51 -8.27
CA ILE A 211 11.43 -9.56 -7.65
C ILE A 211 12.27 -10.64 -8.32
N ALA A 212 11.70 -11.83 -8.54
CA ALA A 212 12.39 -12.94 -9.18
C ALA A 212 12.89 -12.59 -10.59
N ASN A 213 12.02 -12.00 -11.40
CA ASN A 213 12.34 -11.57 -12.76
C ASN A 213 13.36 -10.43 -12.82
N HIS A 214 13.64 -9.75 -11.70
CA HIS A 214 14.66 -8.71 -11.63
C HIS A 214 16.03 -9.28 -11.22
N TYR A 215 16.08 -10.00 -10.09
CA TYR A 215 17.35 -10.46 -9.51
C TYR A 215 17.86 -11.77 -10.10
N TYR A 216 16.98 -12.67 -10.54
CA TYR A 216 17.35 -14.03 -10.98
C TYR A 216 17.29 -14.22 -12.49
N THR A 217 17.51 -13.14 -13.25
CA THR A 217 17.47 -13.14 -14.73
C THR A 217 18.50 -14.06 -15.39
N SER A 218 19.59 -14.38 -14.68
CA SER A 218 20.67 -15.25 -15.14
C SER A 218 20.51 -16.71 -14.69
N SER A 219 19.56 -17.01 -13.79
CA SER A 219 19.29 -18.37 -13.33
C SER A 219 18.65 -19.19 -14.45
N LYS A 220 19.10 -20.45 -14.59
CA LYS A 220 18.57 -21.41 -15.55
C LYS A 220 18.05 -22.62 -14.78
N GLY A 221 16.75 -22.68 -14.55
CA GLY A 221 16.12 -23.79 -13.84
C GLY A 221 14.70 -23.47 -13.40
N ASP A 222 14.03 -24.47 -12.84
CA ASP A 222 12.73 -24.31 -12.19
C ASP A 222 12.90 -23.63 -10.83
N TRP A 223 11.97 -22.74 -10.51
CA TRP A 223 11.89 -22.06 -9.22
C TRP A 223 10.66 -22.53 -8.46
N VAL A 224 10.78 -22.63 -7.14
CA VAL A 224 9.68 -22.94 -6.23
C VAL A 224 9.44 -21.78 -5.28
N CYS A 225 8.18 -21.58 -4.89
CA CYS A 225 7.78 -20.63 -3.87
C CYS A 225 7.42 -21.41 -2.59
N LEU A 226 8.23 -21.23 -1.56
CA LEU A 226 8.01 -21.79 -0.23
C LEU A 226 7.08 -20.87 0.56
N LYS A 227 6.00 -21.43 1.09
CA LYS A 227 5.13 -20.77 2.05
C LYS A 227 5.62 -21.11 3.46
N LEU A 228 6.15 -20.11 4.15
CA LEU A 228 6.64 -20.19 5.51
C LEU A 228 5.54 -19.86 6.52
N PRO A 229 5.59 -20.42 7.75
CA PRO A 229 4.72 -20.03 8.85
C PRO A 229 4.81 -18.54 9.19
N THR A 230 3.88 -18.07 10.03
CA THR A 230 3.86 -16.67 10.49
C THR A 230 5.11 -16.29 11.26
N ALA A 231 5.43 -14.99 11.30
CA ALA A 231 6.54 -14.44 12.07
C ALA A 231 6.48 -14.89 13.54
N GLU A 232 5.30 -14.86 14.15
CA GLU A 232 5.09 -15.36 15.50
C GLU A 232 5.39 -16.86 15.63
N THR A 233 4.91 -17.67 14.68
CA THR A 233 5.14 -19.13 14.69
C THR A 233 6.62 -19.46 14.57
N LEU A 234 7.33 -18.77 13.66
CA LEU A 234 8.77 -18.91 13.46
C LEU A 234 9.54 -18.54 14.73
N LYS A 235 9.17 -17.44 15.39
CA LYS A 235 9.81 -17.03 16.65
C LYS A 235 9.54 -18.02 17.79
N ASN A 236 8.28 -18.40 17.99
CA ASN A 236 7.86 -19.17 19.16
C ASN A 236 8.22 -20.66 19.06
N LYS A 237 8.14 -21.25 17.86
CA LYS A 237 8.42 -22.69 17.65
C LYS A 237 9.84 -22.95 17.18
N CYS A 238 10.41 -22.01 16.44
CA CYS A 238 11.68 -22.21 15.77
C CYS A 238 12.80 -21.27 16.27
N GLY A 239 12.51 -20.32 17.17
CA GLY A 239 13.50 -19.33 17.61
C GLY A 239 14.02 -18.43 16.48
N ILE A 240 13.33 -18.42 15.34
CA ILE A 240 13.71 -17.66 14.15
C ILE A 240 13.16 -16.25 14.29
N VAL A 241 14.04 -15.25 14.24
CA VAL A 241 13.65 -13.84 14.34
C VAL A 241 13.45 -13.29 12.94
N THR A 242 12.32 -12.61 12.76
CA THR A 242 11.96 -11.92 11.52
C THR A 242 12.02 -10.41 11.76
N ILE A 243 12.63 -9.67 10.83
CA ILE A 243 12.73 -8.20 10.87
C ILE A 243 12.15 -7.62 9.58
N PHE A 244 11.10 -6.79 9.70
CA PHE A 244 10.49 -6.08 8.57
C PHE A 244 11.25 -4.77 8.33
N GLU A 245 11.81 -4.59 7.14
CA GLU A 245 12.55 -3.40 6.76
C GLU A 245 12.22 -2.99 5.31
N GLU A 246 12.67 -1.79 4.93
CA GLU A 246 12.70 -1.35 3.53
C GLU A 246 13.64 -2.25 2.68
N PRO A 247 13.51 -2.29 1.34
CA PRO A 247 14.30 -3.16 0.48
C PRO A 247 15.77 -2.87 0.62
N LYS A 248 16.54 -3.94 0.73
CA LYS A 248 17.99 -3.88 0.60
C LYS A 248 18.43 -4.69 -0.61
N SER A 249 19.69 -4.50 -0.99
CA SER A 249 20.36 -5.29 -2.02
C SER A 249 20.23 -6.80 -1.75
N VAL A 250 20.15 -7.58 -2.82
CA VAL A 250 20.26 -9.04 -2.77
C VAL A 250 21.61 -9.41 -3.36
N GLY A 251 22.55 -9.87 -2.52
CA GLY A 251 23.96 -10.01 -2.88
C GLY A 251 24.56 -8.69 -3.42
N SER A 252 25.33 -8.75 -4.50
CA SER A 252 26.00 -7.59 -5.11
C SER A 252 25.12 -6.68 -6.01
N THR A 253 23.79 -6.88 -6.03
CA THR A 253 22.88 -6.14 -6.92
C THR A 253 22.18 -4.99 -6.17
N ASP A 254 22.28 -3.78 -6.71
CA ASP A 254 21.75 -2.53 -6.13
C ASP A 254 20.20 -2.50 -6.09
N PRO A 255 19.56 -2.08 -4.98
CA PRO A 255 18.10 -1.96 -4.86
C PRO A 255 17.46 -0.83 -5.69
N LEU A 256 18.24 0.05 -6.33
CA LEU A 256 17.78 1.30 -6.96
C LEU A 256 16.65 1.18 -8.02
N PHE A 257 16.32 -0.01 -8.52
CA PHE A 257 15.17 -0.17 -9.44
C PHE A 257 13.83 -0.44 -8.74
N ILE A 258 13.84 -0.82 -7.45
CA ILE A 258 12.64 -1.19 -6.69
C ILE A 258 12.04 0.01 -5.92
N LEU A 259 12.72 1.16 -5.90
CA LEU A 259 12.30 2.37 -5.18
C LEU A 259 11.07 3.11 -5.76
N SER A 260 10.26 2.47 -6.60
CA SER A 260 8.98 3.04 -7.09
C SER A 260 7.72 2.38 -6.51
N TYR A 261 7.85 1.35 -5.66
CA TYR A 261 6.69 0.68 -5.07
C TYR A 261 7.00 0.20 -3.67
N ASP A 262 6.08 0.50 -2.74
CA ASP A 262 6.02 0.07 -1.33
C ASP A 262 6.36 -1.42 -1.13
N VAL A 263 7.36 -1.68 -0.29
CA VAL A 263 8.10 -2.95 -0.22
C VAL A 263 8.59 -3.12 1.20
N ASN A 264 7.81 -3.88 1.97
CA ASN A 264 8.28 -4.45 3.23
C ASN A 264 9.04 -5.73 2.89
N THR A 265 10.37 -5.63 2.74
CA THR A 265 11.24 -6.79 2.60
C THR A 265 11.54 -7.32 4.00
N LEU A 266 11.32 -8.62 4.23
CA LEU A 266 11.52 -9.22 5.53
C LEU A 266 12.82 -10.03 5.54
N PHE A 267 13.66 -9.80 6.55
CA PHE A 267 14.89 -10.54 6.77
C PHE A 267 14.70 -11.60 7.87
N ILE A 268 15.09 -12.83 7.58
CA ILE A 268 15.02 -13.96 8.51
C ILE A 268 16.43 -14.24 9.05
N PHE A 269 16.67 -13.96 10.33
CA PHE A 269 17.93 -14.23 11.01
C PHE A 269 17.90 -15.60 11.68
N TRP A 270 18.87 -16.46 11.35
CA TRP A 270 19.05 -17.78 11.98
C TRP A 270 20.23 -17.75 12.94
N TYR A 271 19.99 -18.05 14.22
CA TYR A 271 21.03 -18.56 15.12
C TYR A 271 21.16 -20.08 14.92
N PRO A 272 22.34 -20.69 15.13
CA PRO A 272 22.55 -22.11 14.85
C PRO A 272 21.79 -22.97 15.88
N LEU A 273 20.56 -23.34 15.55
CA LEU A 273 19.80 -24.39 16.20
C LEU A 273 19.17 -25.23 15.09
N VAL A 274 19.54 -26.52 15.04
CA VAL A 274 18.97 -27.52 14.13
C VAL A 274 17.48 -27.67 14.46
N ILE A 275 16.61 -27.53 13.47
CA ILE A 275 15.17 -27.75 13.63
C ILE A 275 14.73 -28.84 12.68
N GLU A 276 14.28 -29.94 13.29
CA GLU A 276 13.62 -31.06 12.67
C GLU A 276 12.40 -30.60 11.86
N VAL A 277 12.35 -31.12 10.63
CA VAL A 277 11.25 -31.03 9.69
C VAL A 277 9.96 -31.54 10.34
N ALA A 278 8.96 -30.68 10.48
CA ALA A 278 7.59 -31.10 10.77
C ALA A 278 6.70 -30.82 9.55
N THR A 279 6.61 -31.85 8.71
CA THR A 279 5.47 -32.30 7.90
C THR A 279 4.33 -31.29 7.68
N LEU A 280 4.20 -30.82 6.44
CA LEU A 280 3.00 -30.14 5.94
C LEU A 280 2.14 -31.17 5.17
N ILE A 281 0.92 -31.38 5.67
CA ILE A 281 -0.23 -31.88 4.90
C ILE A 281 -0.89 -30.67 4.25
#